data_AF-A0A1M7S4M5-F1
#
_entry.id   AF-A0A1M7S4M5-F1
#
_cell.length_a   1.000
_cell.length_b   1.000
_cell.length_c   1.000
_cell.angle_alpha   90.00
_cell.angle_beta   90.00
_cell.angle_gamma   90.00
#
_symmetry.space_group_name_H-M   'P 1'
#
loop_
_entity.id
_entity.type
_entity.pdbx_description
1 polymer ?
#
loop_
_entity_poly.entity_id
_entity_poly.type
_entity_poly.pdbx_seq_one_letter_code
_entity_poly.pdbx_strand_id
1 'polypeptide(L)'
;MGMIKCTECGKEMSDKASVCPNCGCPIEDIKAKLGEIEAEQEAKNKAKEAEKRAKEAAAEAKRQRQEEARKAVTPAMKKKRIAIGAVMVILAVAVGICGWYFGIKIPHDQSYQAYLVAVQNYSEGIQQYNDAVNQYNEKAKEVISANDGFDEVIGTAQALVDCGDTPYEGAKITTLSNSIKDARNNKVSTPELKEVVASVQADPAMEKERKSNIDAAVSALESELESYINNVAVINSEKDSLSIPDYSAFINTLTIQSKELEDSYAIQRQITAPTEEWVITRLGRVADVANIDPVTEENDPNGNLNKPGGYTSTVYFGTALLGTQNLSGNPLIDEGTDAGGAVETYRTAEEAETRNNYLASFDGAGMFSSGSHMVLGTMVIRTSDDLKASQQETLTNAIIAAMTSLN
;
A
#
# COMPACT_ATOMS: atom_id res chain seq x y z
N MET A 1 36.95 92.61 -55.74
CA MET A 1 36.79 92.88 -54.29
C MET A 1 36.92 91.54 -53.60
N GLY A 2 37.77 91.41 -52.58
CA GLY A 2 37.90 90.14 -51.88
C GLY A 2 36.64 89.87 -51.08
N MET A 3 36.10 88.67 -51.18
CA MET A 3 35.08 88.21 -50.24
C MET A 3 35.78 87.45 -49.13
N ILE A 4 35.55 87.85 -47.89
CA ILE A 4 36.00 87.13 -46.71
C ILE A 4 34.78 86.53 -46.03
N LYS A 5 34.96 85.35 -45.44
CA LYS A 5 33.92 84.68 -44.68
C LYS A 5 34.00 85.11 -43.23
N CYS A 6 32.89 85.60 -42.67
CA CYS A 6 32.85 85.94 -41.25
C CYS A 6 33.08 84.67 -40.41
N THR A 7 34.05 84.71 -39.50
CA THR A 7 34.39 83.59 -38.62
C THR A 7 33.33 83.27 -37.58
N GLU A 8 32.41 84.21 -37.31
CA GLU A 8 31.32 84.04 -36.34
C GLU A 8 30.02 83.55 -36.99
N CYS A 9 29.54 84.19 -38.06
CA CYS A 9 28.28 83.82 -38.70
C CYS A 9 28.42 82.99 -39.98
N GLY A 10 29.64 82.82 -40.49
CA GLY A 10 29.92 81.99 -41.66
C GLY A 10 29.42 82.53 -43.00
N LYS A 11 28.84 83.74 -43.08
CA LYS A 11 28.45 84.35 -44.36
C LYS A 11 29.60 85.09 -45.01
N GLU A 12 29.61 85.09 -46.34
CA GLU A 12 30.56 85.85 -47.14
C GLU A 12 30.19 87.34 -47.14
N MET A 13 31.21 88.18 -47.03
CA MET A 13 31.08 89.62 -46.95
C MET A 13 32.31 90.27 -47.59
N SER A 14 32.20 91.53 -47.97
CA SER A 14 33.35 92.24 -48.54
C SER A 14 34.44 92.47 -47.50
N ASP A 15 35.69 92.26 -47.91
CA ASP A 15 36.93 92.55 -47.19
C ASP A 15 37.16 94.04 -46.84
N LYS A 16 36.31 94.93 -47.39
CA LYS A 16 36.31 96.39 -47.14
C LYS A 16 35.20 96.86 -46.18
N ALA A 17 34.30 95.98 -45.74
CA ALA A 17 33.28 96.36 -44.77
C ALA A 17 33.91 96.63 -43.39
N SER A 18 33.50 97.66 -42.66
CA SER A 18 34.03 97.91 -41.30
C SER A 18 33.52 96.90 -40.27
N VAL A 19 32.30 96.39 -40.49
CA VAL A 19 31.64 95.36 -39.67
C VAL A 19 30.90 94.36 -40.56
N CYS A 20 30.69 93.15 -40.07
CA CYS A 20 29.85 92.15 -40.75
C CYS A 20 28.42 92.66 -40.88
N PRO A 21 27.88 92.82 -42.11
CA PRO A 21 26.51 93.32 -42.28
C PRO A 21 25.46 92.37 -41.71
N ASN A 22 25.81 91.09 -41.52
CA ASN A 22 24.87 90.05 -41.15
C ASN A 22 24.89 89.70 -39.64
N CYS A 23 25.97 89.95 -38.92
CA CYS A 23 26.04 89.70 -37.47
C CYS A 23 26.68 90.82 -36.64
N GLY A 24 27.16 91.90 -37.27
CA GLY A 24 27.75 93.04 -36.59
C GLY A 24 29.20 92.86 -36.11
N CYS A 25 29.83 91.71 -36.33
CA CYS A 25 31.21 91.45 -35.88
C CYS A 25 32.22 92.39 -36.58
N PRO A 26 33.12 93.07 -35.85
CA PRO A 26 34.14 93.95 -36.43
C PRO A 26 35.08 93.21 -37.39
N ILE A 27 35.44 93.85 -38.50
CA ILE A 27 36.26 93.18 -39.52
C ILE A 27 37.70 92.91 -39.06
N GLU A 28 38.22 93.70 -38.12
CA GLU A 28 39.58 93.51 -37.60
C GLU A 28 39.71 92.20 -36.81
N ASP A 29 38.70 91.87 -35.99
CA ASP A 29 38.66 90.61 -35.24
C ASP A 29 38.52 89.39 -36.17
N ILE A 30 37.75 89.53 -37.25
CA ILE A 30 37.61 88.49 -38.28
C ILE A 30 38.95 88.26 -39.00
N LYS A 31 39.67 89.34 -39.33
CA LYS A 31 40.99 89.26 -40.01
C LYS A 31 42.05 88.65 -39.10
N ALA A 32 42.06 88.99 -37.81
CA ALA A 32 42.99 88.40 -36.84
C ALA A 32 42.80 86.88 -36.72
N LYS A 33 41.54 86.42 -36.55
CA LYS A 33 41.23 84.98 -36.46
C LYS A 33 41.51 84.24 -37.77
N LEU A 34 41.28 84.86 -38.93
CA LEU A 34 41.62 84.26 -40.23
C LEU A 34 43.14 84.07 -40.38
N GLY A 35 43.95 85.03 -39.91
CA GLY A 35 45.41 84.90 -39.90
C GLY A 35 45.92 83.76 -39.02
N GLU A 36 45.29 83.52 -37.86
CA GLU A 36 45.61 82.37 -37.00
C GLU A 36 45.25 81.03 -37.67
N ILE A 37 44.09 80.97 -38.33
CA ILE A 37 43.64 79.79 -39.08
C ILE A 37 44.59 79.49 -40.25
N GLU A 38 44.99 80.51 -41.02
CA GLU A 38 45.92 80.36 -42.13
C GLU A 38 47.30 79.86 -41.67
N ALA A 39 47.82 80.37 -40.55
CA ALA A 39 49.08 79.93 -39.97
C ALA A 39 49.02 78.46 -39.50
N GLU A 40 47.92 78.04 -38.87
CA GLU A 40 47.73 76.65 -38.44
C GLU A 40 47.59 75.69 -39.64
N GLN A 41 46.95 76.15 -40.72
CA GLN A 41 46.75 75.37 -41.94
C GLN A 41 48.05 75.21 -42.73
N GLU A 42 48.90 76.24 -42.75
CA GLU A 42 50.23 76.17 -43.35
C GLU A 42 51.16 75.21 -42.57
N ALA A 43 51.10 75.22 -41.24
CA ALA A 43 51.84 74.28 -40.39
C ALA A 43 51.40 72.82 -40.62
N LYS A 44 50.09 72.57 -40.73
CA LYS A 44 49.52 71.24 -41.05
C LYS A 44 49.91 70.76 -42.45
N ASN A 45 49.96 71.66 -43.43
CA ASN A 45 50.39 71.31 -44.79
C ASN A 45 51.88 70.96 -44.86
N LYS A 46 52.75 71.73 -44.17
CA LYS A 46 54.19 71.41 -44.07
C LYS A 46 54.44 70.07 -43.37
N ALA A 47 53.67 69.73 -42.34
CA ALA A 47 53.76 68.43 -41.66
C ALA A 47 53.33 67.27 -42.57
N LYS A 48 52.24 67.43 -43.34
CA LYS A 48 51.79 66.42 -44.32
C LYS A 48 52.79 66.22 -45.45
N GLU A 49 53.43 67.29 -45.92
CA GLU A 49 54.47 67.19 -46.95
C GLU A 49 55.73 66.47 -46.43
N ALA A 50 56.12 66.73 -45.18
CA ALA A 50 57.23 66.02 -44.53
C ALA A 50 56.93 64.53 -44.32
N GLU A 51 55.71 64.18 -43.91
CA GLU A 51 55.28 62.77 -43.77
C GLU A 51 55.23 62.05 -45.12
N LYS A 52 54.75 62.73 -46.17
CA LYS A 52 54.75 62.19 -47.54
C LYS A 52 56.17 61.93 -48.04
N ARG A 53 57.09 62.88 -47.87
CA ARG A 53 58.51 62.72 -48.23
C ARG A 53 59.19 61.60 -47.43
N ALA A 54 58.85 61.44 -46.15
CA ALA A 54 59.36 60.34 -45.32
C ALA A 54 58.83 58.97 -45.79
N LYS A 55 57.54 58.88 -46.17
CA LYS A 55 56.94 57.65 -46.71
C LYS A 55 57.49 57.30 -48.10
N GLU A 56 57.71 58.29 -48.96
CA GLU A 56 58.33 58.10 -50.28
C GLU A 56 59.79 57.66 -50.15
N ALA A 57 60.57 58.28 -49.26
CA ALA A 57 61.94 57.86 -48.97
C ALA A 57 62.01 56.43 -48.38
N ALA A 58 61.07 56.07 -47.49
CA ALA A 58 60.98 54.72 -46.95
C ALA A 58 60.54 53.68 -48.01
N ALA A 59 59.64 54.06 -48.93
CA ALA A 59 59.21 53.22 -50.04
C ALA A 59 60.33 53.03 -51.07
N GLU A 60 61.13 54.06 -51.34
CA GLU A 60 62.27 54.01 -52.26
C GLU A 60 63.43 53.21 -51.66
N ALA A 61 63.75 53.39 -50.37
CA ALA A 61 64.70 52.53 -49.65
C ALA A 61 64.24 51.06 -49.62
N LYS A 62 62.93 50.81 -49.50
CA LYS A 62 62.36 49.45 -49.57
C LYS A 62 62.41 48.89 -51.00
N ARG A 63 62.18 49.70 -52.03
CA ARG A 63 62.33 49.30 -53.45
C ARG A 63 63.78 48.98 -53.79
N GLN A 64 64.73 49.78 -53.33
CA GLN A 64 66.17 49.53 -53.52
C GLN A 64 66.61 48.25 -52.79
N ARG A 65 66.22 48.04 -51.52
CA ARG A 65 66.46 46.78 -50.80
C ARG A 65 65.78 45.57 -51.45
N GLN A 66 64.57 45.73 -52.00
CA GLN A 66 63.88 44.66 -52.71
C GLN A 66 64.49 44.36 -54.08
N GLU A 67 65.05 45.35 -54.77
CA GLU A 67 65.73 45.18 -56.06
C GLU A 67 67.11 44.53 -55.89
N GLU A 68 67.88 44.93 -54.86
CA GLU A 68 69.11 44.25 -54.47
C GLU A 68 68.84 42.81 -54.03
N ALA A 69 67.80 42.57 -53.22
CA ALA A 69 67.37 41.23 -52.84
C ALA A 69 66.84 40.40 -54.03
N ARG A 70 66.27 41.03 -55.06
CA ARG A 70 65.76 40.36 -56.27
C ARG A 70 66.87 40.01 -57.26
N LYS A 71 67.97 40.79 -57.31
CA LYS A 71 69.19 40.48 -58.08
C LYS A 71 70.04 39.39 -57.42
N ALA A 72 69.86 39.14 -56.11
CA ALA A 72 70.58 38.11 -55.35
C ALA A 72 69.88 36.73 -55.25
N VAL A 73 68.71 36.53 -55.86
CA VAL A 73 67.95 35.27 -55.74
C VAL A 73 68.05 34.45 -57.02
N THR A 74 68.84 33.37 -56.97
CA THR A 74 68.83 32.30 -57.98
C THR A 74 67.54 31.45 -57.88
N PRO A 75 67.07 30.85 -58.99
CA PRO A 75 65.81 30.09 -59.04
C PRO A 75 65.72 28.92 -58.04
N ALA A 76 66.83 28.49 -57.44
CA ALA A 76 66.86 27.43 -56.41
C ALA A 76 66.31 27.87 -55.02
N MET A 77 66.35 29.17 -54.66
CA MET A 77 66.01 29.62 -53.29
C MET A 77 64.53 29.95 -53.05
N LYS A 78 63.72 30.04 -54.12
CA LYS A 78 62.26 30.25 -54.04
C LYS A 78 61.52 28.99 -53.54
N LYS A 79 62.03 27.79 -53.87
CA LYS A 79 61.54 26.49 -53.34
C LYS A 79 61.85 26.31 -51.84
N LYS A 80 63.03 26.76 -51.37
CA LYS A 80 63.47 26.60 -49.96
C LYS A 80 62.69 27.45 -48.94
N ARG A 81 62.27 28.68 -49.29
CA ARG A 81 61.48 29.54 -48.38
C ARG A 81 60.03 29.10 -48.21
N ILE A 82 59.41 28.55 -49.26
CA ILE A 82 58.08 27.93 -49.19
C ILE A 82 58.14 26.64 -48.37
N ALA A 83 59.22 25.84 -48.52
CA ALA A 83 59.42 24.62 -47.73
C ALA A 83 59.56 24.89 -46.22
N ILE A 84 60.32 25.90 -45.79
CA ILE A 84 60.53 26.21 -44.36
C ILE A 84 59.25 26.78 -43.70
N GLY A 85 58.51 27.65 -44.39
CA GLY A 85 57.23 28.17 -43.90
C GLY A 85 56.15 27.09 -43.79
N ALA A 86 56.10 26.16 -44.75
CA ALA A 86 55.21 25.00 -44.69
C ALA A 86 55.54 24.08 -43.50
N VAL A 87 56.82 23.82 -43.23
CA VAL A 87 57.25 23.00 -42.09
C VAL A 87 56.89 23.63 -40.74
N MET A 88 57.02 24.95 -40.58
CA MET A 88 56.63 25.66 -39.35
C MET A 88 55.11 25.64 -39.10
N VAL A 89 54.30 25.78 -40.15
CA VAL A 89 52.84 25.65 -40.05
C VAL A 89 52.45 24.21 -39.72
N ILE A 90 53.07 23.22 -40.35
CA ILE A 90 52.85 21.80 -40.03
C ILE A 90 53.22 21.50 -38.57
N LEU A 91 54.32 22.05 -38.06
CA LEU A 91 54.71 21.91 -36.66
C LEU A 91 53.74 22.61 -35.70
N ALA A 92 53.27 23.82 -36.03
CA ALA A 92 52.27 24.51 -35.22
C ALA A 92 50.92 23.78 -35.21
N VAL A 93 50.50 23.24 -36.35
CA VAL A 93 49.32 22.37 -36.47
C VAL A 93 49.52 21.07 -35.71
N ALA A 94 50.71 20.45 -35.78
CA ALA A 94 51.03 19.24 -35.02
C ALA A 94 51.02 19.50 -33.50
N VAL A 95 51.56 20.63 -33.03
CA VAL A 95 51.50 21.03 -31.61
C VAL A 95 50.06 21.33 -31.18
N GLY A 96 49.27 21.99 -32.03
CA GLY A 96 47.84 22.23 -31.78
C GLY A 96 47.02 20.94 -31.72
N ILE A 97 47.26 20.00 -32.64
CA ILE A 97 46.63 18.68 -32.66
C ILE A 97 47.07 17.87 -31.43
N CYS A 98 48.36 17.86 -31.09
CA CYS A 98 48.85 17.21 -29.87
C CYS A 98 48.23 17.86 -28.62
N GLY A 99 48.16 19.18 -28.56
CA GLY A 99 47.53 19.91 -27.45
C GLY A 99 46.04 19.61 -27.31
N TRP A 100 45.29 19.53 -28.41
CA TRP A 100 43.89 19.10 -28.41
C TRP A 100 43.73 17.63 -28.00
N TYR A 101 44.58 16.75 -28.53
CA TYR A 101 44.54 15.32 -28.27
C TYR A 101 44.85 15.02 -26.79
N PHE A 102 45.97 15.53 -26.27
CA PHE A 102 46.39 15.32 -24.89
C PHE A 102 45.61 16.17 -23.88
N GLY A 103 45.18 17.37 -24.24
CA GLY A 103 44.51 18.30 -23.31
C GLY A 103 42.98 18.19 -23.27
N ILE A 104 42.34 17.65 -24.32
CA ILE A 104 40.87 17.60 -24.42
C ILE A 104 40.39 16.18 -24.70
N LYS A 105 40.88 15.51 -25.75
CA LYS A 105 40.35 14.21 -26.16
C LYS A 105 40.63 13.09 -25.15
N ILE A 106 41.88 12.89 -24.75
CA ILE A 106 42.25 11.87 -23.74
C ILE A 106 41.46 12.04 -22.42
N PRO A 107 41.44 13.22 -21.78
CA PRO A 107 40.72 13.38 -20.51
C PRO A 107 39.19 13.28 -20.67
N HIS A 108 38.65 13.60 -21.85
CA HIS A 108 37.23 13.38 -22.16
C HIS A 108 36.92 11.88 -22.33
N ASP A 109 37.70 11.16 -23.15
CA ASP A 109 37.56 9.72 -23.34
C ASP A 109 37.65 8.97 -21.99
N GLN A 110 38.55 9.40 -21.09
CA GLN A 110 38.65 8.89 -19.72
C GLN A 110 37.38 9.12 -18.89
N SER A 111 36.83 10.34 -18.92
CA SER A 111 35.55 10.64 -18.23
C SER A 111 34.39 9.83 -18.80
N TYR A 112 34.34 9.62 -20.12
CA TYR A 112 33.30 8.79 -20.74
C TYR A 112 33.43 7.31 -20.36
N GLN A 113 34.65 6.77 -20.30
CA GLN A 113 34.85 5.41 -19.76
C GLN A 113 34.45 5.30 -18.29
N ALA A 114 34.77 6.32 -17.47
CA ALA A 114 34.30 6.38 -16.08
C ALA A 114 32.77 6.41 -15.99
N TYR A 115 32.09 7.12 -16.90
CA TYR A 115 30.63 7.08 -17.02
C TYR A 115 30.09 5.70 -17.35
N LEU A 116 30.65 4.99 -18.32
CA LEU A 116 30.22 3.63 -18.65
C LEU A 116 30.38 2.68 -17.46
N VAL A 117 31.51 2.78 -16.74
CA VAL A 117 31.76 2.00 -15.51
C VAL A 117 30.77 2.40 -14.40
N ALA A 118 30.50 3.69 -14.21
CA ALA A 118 29.56 4.16 -13.20
C ALA A 118 28.13 3.65 -13.47
N VAL A 119 27.68 3.67 -14.74
CA VAL A 119 26.39 3.09 -15.14
C VAL A 119 26.35 1.59 -14.89
N GLN A 120 27.43 0.87 -15.23
CA GLN A 120 27.51 -0.56 -14.95
C GLN A 120 27.42 -0.85 -13.44
N ASN A 121 28.24 -0.19 -12.62
CA ASN A 121 28.21 -0.33 -11.17
C ASN A 121 26.84 0.03 -10.58
N TYR A 122 26.21 1.10 -11.09
CA TYR A 122 24.85 1.47 -10.70
C TYR A 122 23.87 0.35 -11.03
N SER A 123 23.91 -0.21 -12.25
CA SER A 123 23.03 -1.30 -12.66
C SER A 123 23.20 -2.57 -11.81
N GLU A 124 24.43 -2.93 -11.46
CA GLU A 124 24.74 -4.07 -10.59
C GLU A 124 24.27 -3.83 -9.15
N GLY A 125 24.43 -2.61 -8.63
CA GLY A 125 23.93 -2.27 -7.29
C GLY A 125 22.40 -2.21 -7.21
N ILE A 126 21.72 -1.71 -8.24
CA ILE A 126 20.25 -1.78 -8.34
C ILE A 126 19.78 -3.23 -8.38
N GLN A 127 20.51 -4.13 -9.05
CA GLN A 127 20.19 -5.55 -9.01
C GLN A 127 20.27 -6.10 -7.59
N GLN A 128 21.35 -5.81 -6.84
CA GLN A 128 21.49 -6.23 -5.44
C GLN A 128 20.38 -5.65 -4.54
N TYR A 129 20.01 -4.39 -4.76
CA TYR A 129 18.89 -3.75 -4.09
C TYR A 129 17.57 -4.48 -4.37
N ASN A 130 17.26 -4.72 -5.64
CA ASN A 130 16.04 -5.41 -6.04
C ASN A 130 15.99 -6.85 -5.53
N ASP A 131 17.12 -7.56 -5.50
CA ASP A 131 17.21 -8.90 -4.95
C ASP A 131 16.90 -8.90 -3.44
N ALA A 132 17.42 -7.93 -2.69
CA ALA A 132 17.11 -7.76 -1.27
C ALA A 132 15.63 -7.42 -1.04
N VAL A 133 15.05 -6.52 -1.86
CA VAL A 133 13.62 -6.18 -1.84
C VAL A 133 12.76 -7.42 -2.10
N ASN A 134 13.10 -8.22 -3.12
CA ASN A 134 12.34 -9.42 -3.47
C ASN A 134 12.35 -10.44 -2.33
N GLN A 135 13.51 -10.72 -1.73
CA GLN A 135 13.61 -11.63 -0.58
C GLN A 135 12.82 -11.13 0.64
N TYR A 136 12.87 -9.83 0.91
CA TYR A 136 12.04 -9.21 1.95
C TYR A 136 10.55 -9.42 1.64
N ASN A 137 10.13 -9.10 0.42
CA ASN A 137 8.75 -9.18 -0.01
C ASN A 137 8.20 -10.61 0.00
N GLU A 138 9.00 -11.62 -0.34
CA GLU A 138 8.61 -13.02 -0.21
C GLU A 138 8.22 -13.37 1.22
N LYS A 139 9.09 -13.07 2.18
CA LYS A 139 8.82 -13.31 3.61
C LYS A 139 7.68 -12.45 4.15
N ALA A 140 7.57 -11.19 3.71
CA ALA A 140 6.46 -10.32 4.07
C ALA A 140 5.11 -10.86 3.58
N LYS A 141 5.05 -11.43 2.36
CA LYS A 141 3.84 -12.08 1.82
C LYS A 141 3.42 -13.30 2.63
N GLU A 142 4.35 -14.05 3.20
CA GLU A 142 4.05 -15.16 4.09
C GLU A 142 3.40 -14.67 5.39
N VAL A 143 3.91 -13.60 5.99
CA VAL A 143 3.29 -12.95 7.16
C VAL A 143 1.89 -12.42 6.82
N ILE A 144 1.74 -11.75 5.67
CA ILE A 144 0.45 -11.25 5.18
C ILE A 144 -0.55 -12.41 5.04
N SER A 145 -0.16 -13.50 4.37
CA SER A 145 -1.04 -14.66 4.18
C SER A 145 -1.45 -15.32 5.50
N ALA A 146 -0.51 -15.43 6.46
CA ALA A 146 -0.81 -15.94 7.79
C ALA A 146 -1.80 -15.04 8.55
N ASN A 147 -1.62 -13.72 8.46
CA ASN A 147 -2.55 -12.73 9.03
C ASN A 147 -3.93 -12.79 8.38
N ASP A 148 -4.01 -12.90 7.05
CA ASP A 148 -5.27 -12.96 6.31
C ASP A 148 -6.06 -14.23 6.66
N GLY A 149 -5.39 -15.39 6.68
CA GLY A 149 -6.02 -16.64 7.09
C GLY A 149 -6.49 -16.62 8.56
N PHE A 150 -5.75 -15.94 9.44
CA PHE A 150 -6.17 -15.78 10.83
C PHE A 150 -7.37 -14.84 10.97
N ASP A 151 -7.42 -13.75 10.20
CA ASP A 151 -8.56 -12.84 10.14
C ASP A 151 -9.83 -13.53 9.64
N GLU A 152 -9.73 -14.42 8.66
CA GLU A 152 -10.87 -15.19 8.15
C GLU A 152 -11.50 -16.08 9.24
N VAL A 153 -10.66 -16.77 10.02
CA VAL A 153 -11.11 -17.60 11.15
C VAL A 153 -11.75 -16.73 12.24
N ILE A 154 -11.12 -15.61 12.59
CA ILE A 154 -11.67 -14.64 13.56
C ILE A 154 -13.02 -14.10 13.07
N GLY A 155 -13.13 -13.76 11.78
CA GLY A 155 -14.33 -13.24 11.16
C GLY A 155 -15.48 -14.25 11.19
N THR A 156 -15.19 -15.50 10.86
CA THR A 156 -16.17 -16.60 10.92
C THR A 156 -16.68 -16.83 12.34
N ALA A 157 -15.77 -16.89 13.32
CA ALA A 157 -16.13 -17.04 14.72
C ALA A 157 -16.97 -15.85 15.24
N GLN A 158 -16.62 -14.63 14.84
CA GLN A 158 -17.37 -13.42 15.21
C GLN A 158 -18.77 -13.42 14.61
N ALA A 159 -18.94 -13.84 13.35
CA ALA A 159 -20.26 -13.93 12.72
C ALA A 159 -21.19 -14.90 13.46
N LEU A 160 -20.63 -15.98 14.03
CA LEU A 160 -21.40 -16.93 14.83
C LEU A 160 -21.84 -16.36 16.18
N VAL A 161 -21.00 -15.54 16.82
CA VAL A 161 -21.36 -14.77 18.02
C VAL A 161 -22.44 -13.74 17.72
N ASP A 162 -22.34 -13.06 16.57
CA ASP A 162 -23.20 -11.93 16.21
C ASP A 162 -24.50 -12.34 15.49
N CYS A 163 -24.76 -13.64 15.34
CA CYS A 163 -25.92 -14.13 14.56
C CYS A 163 -27.28 -13.78 15.18
N GLY A 164 -27.33 -13.44 16.48
CA GLY A 164 -28.55 -13.04 17.20
C GLY A 164 -29.42 -14.20 17.69
N ASP A 165 -29.09 -15.44 17.34
CA ASP A 165 -29.75 -16.63 17.88
C ASP A 165 -29.44 -16.81 19.38
N THR A 166 -30.33 -17.47 20.10
CA THR A 166 -30.09 -17.90 21.48
C THR A 166 -29.54 -19.33 21.46
N PRO A 167 -28.37 -19.64 22.06
CA PRO A 167 -27.86 -20.99 22.14
C PRO A 167 -28.45 -21.72 23.35
N TYR A 168 -28.42 -23.05 23.32
CA TYR A 168 -28.82 -23.87 24.46
C TYR A 168 -27.94 -23.59 25.70
N GLU A 169 -26.66 -23.32 25.49
CA GLU A 169 -25.69 -22.98 26.53
C GLU A 169 -25.17 -21.55 26.31
N GLY A 170 -25.84 -20.57 26.92
CA GLY A 170 -25.52 -19.14 26.81
C GLY A 170 -24.05 -18.78 27.07
N ALA A 171 -23.36 -19.52 27.94
CA ALA A 171 -21.95 -19.27 28.28
C ALA A 171 -21.00 -19.43 27.07
N LYS A 172 -21.36 -20.24 26.07
CA LYS A 172 -20.51 -20.50 24.89
C LYS A 172 -20.27 -19.24 24.05
N ILE A 173 -21.24 -18.32 24.01
CA ILE A 173 -21.07 -17.00 23.37
C ILE A 173 -19.94 -16.23 24.05
N THR A 174 -19.97 -16.13 25.38
CA THR A 174 -18.98 -15.39 26.16
C THR A 174 -17.59 -16.02 26.02
N THR A 175 -17.51 -17.35 26.09
CA THR A 175 -16.27 -18.10 25.91
C THR A 175 -15.63 -17.79 24.55
N LEU A 176 -16.38 -17.96 23.46
CA LEU A 176 -15.88 -17.68 22.12
C LEU A 176 -15.53 -16.20 21.92
N SER A 177 -16.35 -15.28 22.43
CA SER A 177 -16.10 -13.84 22.37
C SER A 177 -14.77 -13.45 23.03
N ASN A 178 -14.45 -14.05 24.18
CA ASN A 178 -13.19 -13.81 24.86
C ASN A 178 -12.01 -14.36 24.06
N SER A 179 -12.11 -15.58 23.53
CA SER A 179 -11.06 -16.16 22.70
C SER A 179 -10.85 -15.40 21.38
N ILE A 180 -11.91 -14.84 20.77
CA ILE A 180 -11.80 -13.94 19.62
C ILE A 180 -11.02 -12.67 19.99
N LYS A 181 -11.31 -12.06 21.15
CA LYS A 181 -10.59 -10.88 21.63
C LYS A 181 -9.11 -11.18 21.86
N ASP A 182 -8.81 -12.31 22.48
CA ASP A 182 -7.43 -12.74 22.72
C ASP A 182 -6.69 -13.01 21.41
N ALA A 183 -7.35 -13.65 20.44
CA ALA A 183 -6.81 -13.87 19.10
C ALA A 183 -6.44 -12.54 18.41
N ARG A 184 -7.35 -11.56 18.40
CA ARG A 184 -7.10 -10.22 17.84
C ARG A 184 -5.91 -9.51 18.49
N ASN A 185 -5.78 -9.63 19.81
CA ASN A 185 -4.69 -9.00 20.56
C ASN A 185 -3.32 -9.64 20.28
N ASN A 186 -3.27 -10.88 19.80
CA ASN A 186 -2.05 -11.60 19.48
C ASN A 186 -1.69 -11.57 17.99
N LYS A 187 -2.49 -10.88 17.17
CA LYS A 187 -2.16 -10.68 15.76
C LYS A 187 -0.94 -9.77 15.63
N VAL A 188 -0.01 -10.14 14.74
CA VAL A 188 1.19 -9.35 14.48
C VAL A 188 0.90 -8.26 13.45
N SER A 189 1.65 -7.17 13.49
CA SER A 189 1.53 -6.09 12.50
C SER A 189 1.80 -6.60 11.08
N THR A 190 0.97 -6.16 10.13
CA THR A 190 1.14 -6.51 8.72
C THR A 190 2.29 -5.70 8.11
N PRO A 191 3.33 -6.34 7.55
CA PRO A 191 4.43 -5.63 6.89
C PRO A 191 3.99 -5.00 5.57
N GLU A 192 4.61 -3.87 5.21
CA GLU A 192 4.41 -3.21 3.91
C GLU A 192 5.38 -3.74 2.86
N LEU A 193 4.88 -4.01 1.65
CA LEU A 193 5.74 -4.43 0.55
C LEU A 193 6.58 -3.27 0.02
N LYS A 194 7.83 -3.57 -0.34
CA LYS A 194 8.78 -2.59 -0.90
C LYS A 194 8.78 -2.66 -2.42
N GLU A 195 9.02 -1.52 -3.06
CA GLU A 195 9.09 -1.41 -4.51
C GLU A 195 10.52 -1.64 -5.03
N VAL A 196 10.62 -2.27 -6.20
CA VAL A 196 11.88 -2.42 -6.94
C VAL A 196 12.15 -1.19 -7.79
N VAL A 197 13.42 -0.96 -8.12
CA VAL A 197 13.87 0.15 -8.94
C VAL A 197 14.22 -0.34 -10.34
N ALA A 198 13.84 0.41 -11.37
CA ALA A 198 14.19 0.07 -12.75
C ALA A 198 15.69 0.28 -12.99
N SER A 199 16.31 -0.63 -13.76
CA SER A 199 17.72 -0.46 -14.14
C SER A 199 17.91 0.67 -15.14
N VAL A 200 19.05 1.36 -15.03
CA VAL A 200 19.46 2.42 -15.96
C VAL A 200 20.42 1.85 -17.00
N GLN A 201 20.27 2.29 -18.25
CA GLN A 201 21.20 1.96 -19.34
C GLN A 201 22.05 3.18 -19.70
N ALA A 202 23.24 2.93 -20.23
CA ALA A 202 24.13 4.01 -20.67
C ALA A 202 23.50 4.77 -21.84
N ASP A 203 23.41 6.08 -21.73
CA ASP A 203 22.94 6.94 -22.80
C ASP A 203 24.08 7.17 -23.81
N PRO A 204 23.97 6.67 -25.06
CA PRO A 204 25.00 6.86 -26.07
C PRO A 204 25.25 8.35 -26.40
N ALA A 205 24.31 9.25 -26.12
CA ALA A 205 24.48 10.68 -26.33
C ALA A 205 25.56 11.29 -25.42
N MET A 206 25.83 10.67 -24.26
CA MET A 206 26.83 11.15 -23.30
C MET A 206 28.26 11.17 -23.85
N GLU A 207 28.57 10.38 -24.88
CA GLU A 207 29.87 10.43 -25.56
C GLU A 207 30.16 11.82 -26.16
N LYS A 208 29.12 12.57 -26.55
CA LYS A 208 29.28 13.88 -27.20
C LYS A 208 29.22 15.05 -26.22
N GLU A 209 28.92 14.78 -24.95
CA GLU A 209 28.78 15.80 -23.92
C GLU A 209 30.12 16.38 -23.46
N ARG A 210 30.06 17.56 -22.84
CA ARG A 210 31.26 18.17 -22.24
C ARG A 210 31.76 17.33 -21.07
N LYS A 211 33.08 17.24 -20.90
CA LYS A 211 33.73 16.53 -19.78
C LYS A 211 33.09 16.86 -18.42
N SER A 212 32.87 18.15 -18.13
CA SER A 212 32.25 18.59 -16.86
C SER A 212 30.84 18.04 -16.65
N ASN A 213 30.07 17.83 -17.71
CA ASN A 213 28.72 17.26 -17.64
C ASN A 213 28.79 15.75 -17.43
N ILE A 214 29.73 15.06 -18.08
CA ILE A 214 29.99 13.63 -17.88
C ILE A 214 30.43 13.38 -16.43
N ASP A 215 31.39 14.16 -15.93
CA ASP A 215 31.86 14.06 -14.55
C ASP A 215 30.70 14.28 -13.55
N ALA A 216 29.84 15.26 -13.80
CA ALA A 216 28.66 15.52 -12.98
C ALA A 216 27.66 14.35 -12.99
N ALA A 217 27.44 13.72 -14.15
CA ALA A 217 26.59 12.54 -14.28
C ALA A 217 27.17 11.33 -13.53
N VAL A 218 28.49 11.12 -13.59
CA VAL A 218 29.20 10.09 -12.81
C VAL A 218 28.96 10.31 -11.32
N SER A 219 29.24 11.51 -10.80
CA SER A 219 29.06 11.80 -9.38
C SER A 219 27.60 11.66 -8.91
N ALA A 220 26.62 11.99 -9.77
CA ALA A 220 25.22 11.77 -9.47
C ALA A 220 24.87 10.28 -9.35
N LEU A 221 25.33 9.45 -10.30
CA LEU A 221 25.14 7.99 -10.26
C LEU A 221 25.80 7.36 -9.03
N GLU A 222 27.04 7.75 -8.72
CA GLU A 222 27.78 7.25 -7.55
C GLU A 222 27.07 7.61 -6.24
N SER A 223 26.60 8.86 -6.10
CA SER A 223 25.89 9.31 -4.91
C SER A 223 24.54 8.59 -4.74
N GLU A 224 23.82 8.34 -5.82
CA GLU A 224 22.54 7.64 -5.76
C GLU A 224 22.74 6.14 -5.46
N LEU A 225 23.75 5.52 -6.09
CA LEU A 225 24.16 4.14 -5.83
C LEU A 225 24.50 3.90 -4.35
N GLU A 226 25.22 4.83 -3.72
CA GLU A 226 25.56 4.74 -2.29
C GLU A 226 24.30 4.70 -1.40
N SER A 227 23.24 5.43 -1.77
CA SER A 227 21.95 5.35 -1.07
C SER A 227 21.32 3.96 -1.17
N TYR A 228 21.31 3.34 -2.36
CA TYR A 228 20.76 1.99 -2.53
C TYR A 228 21.56 0.93 -1.80
N ILE A 229 22.90 1.01 -1.84
CA ILE A 229 23.78 0.09 -1.11
C ILE A 229 23.50 0.16 0.40
N ASN A 230 23.35 1.36 0.96
CA ASN A 230 23.00 1.51 2.37
C ASN A 230 21.62 0.93 2.69
N ASN A 231 20.64 1.10 1.79
CA ASN A 231 19.30 0.55 1.97
C ASN A 231 19.28 -0.99 1.90
N VAL A 232 20.17 -1.63 1.15
CA VAL A 232 20.27 -3.12 1.12
C VAL A 232 20.49 -3.68 2.53
N ALA A 233 21.39 -3.08 3.32
CA ALA A 233 21.66 -3.54 4.68
C ALA A 233 20.43 -3.36 5.59
N VAL A 234 19.72 -2.24 5.46
CA VAL A 234 18.48 -1.97 6.20
C VAL A 234 17.40 -2.98 5.84
N ILE A 235 17.15 -3.22 4.55
CA ILE A 235 16.13 -4.16 4.06
C ILE A 235 16.43 -5.58 4.55
N ASN A 236 17.68 -6.01 4.51
CA ASN A 236 18.06 -7.32 5.05
C ASN A 236 17.84 -7.41 6.56
N SER A 237 18.19 -6.37 7.33
CA SER A 237 17.90 -6.34 8.77
C SER A 237 16.40 -6.39 9.05
N GLU A 238 15.58 -5.67 8.28
CA GLU A 238 14.12 -5.72 8.42
C GLU A 238 13.57 -7.10 8.07
N LYS A 239 14.05 -7.72 6.98
CA LYS A 239 13.71 -9.10 6.57
C LYS A 239 14.03 -10.10 7.69
N ASP A 240 15.19 -9.97 8.31
CA ASP A 240 15.63 -10.87 9.38
C ASP A 240 14.77 -10.69 10.64
N SER A 241 14.28 -9.47 10.89
CA SER A 241 13.35 -9.18 11.98
C SER A 241 11.92 -9.68 11.74
N LEU A 242 11.52 -9.92 10.49
CA LEU A 242 10.22 -10.53 10.20
C LEU A 242 10.19 -11.95 10.77
N SER A 243 9.14 -12.25 11.52
CA SER A 243 8.83 -13.61 11.95
C SER A 243 7.48 -13.99 11.37
N ILE A 244 7.42 -15.16 10.73
CA ILE A 244 6.15 -15.73 10.29
C ILE A 244 5.41 -16.17 11.56
N PRO A 245 4.23 -15.62 11.86
CA PRO A 245 3.50 -15.98 13.07
C PRO A 245 2.90 -17.38 12.92
N ASP A 246 2.88 -18.13 14.03
CA ASP A 246 2.14 -19.38 14.14
C ASP A 246 0.86 -19.16 14.94
N TYR A 247 -0.28 -19.16 14.24
CA TYR A 247 -1.61 -19.00 14.84
C TYR A 247 -2.33 -20.32 15.08
N SER A 248 -1.68 -21.47 14.87
CA SER A 248 -2.34 -22.79 14.92
C SER A 248 -3.09 -23.05 16.23
N ALA A 249 -2.52 -22.68 17.38
CA ALA A 249 -3.17 -22.83 18.69
C ALA A 249 -4.44 -21.99 18.82
N PHE A 250 -4.41 -20.74 18.35
CA PHE A 250 -5.58 -19.85 18.34
C PHE A 250 -6.64 -20.35 17.37
N ILE A 251 -6.24 -20.71 16.15
CA ILE A 251 -7.14 -21.25 15.11
C ILE A 251 -7.85 -22.51 15.61
N ASN A 252 -7.12 -23.44 16.24
CA ASN A 252 -7.71 -24.65 16.79
C ASN A 252 -8.72 -24.34 17.91
N THR A 253 -8.34 -23.42 18.83
CA THR A 253 -9.23 -23.00 19.92
C THR A 253 -10.53 -22.38 19.37
N LEU A 254 -10.42 -21.44 18.42
CA LEU A 254 -11.56 -20.80 17.80
C LEU A 254 -12.43 -21.79 17.03
N THR A 255 -11.81 -22.76 16.34
CA THR A 255 -12.54 -23.80 15.58
C THR A 255 -13.36 -24.68 16.51
N ILE A 256 -12.77 -25.17 17.60
CA ILE A 256 -13.46 -26.02 18.59
C ILE A 256 -14.62 -25.25 19.23
N GLN A 257 -14.36 -24.05 19.74
CA GLN A 257 -15.39 -23.26 20.42
C GLN A 257 -16.50 -22.79 19.46
N SER A 258 -16.16 -22.49 18.20
CA SER A 258 -17.17 -22.20 17.18
C SER A 258 -18.06 -23.42 16.94
N LYS A 259 -17.48 -24.62 16.87
CA LYS A 259 -18.26 -25.84 16.72
C LYS A 259 -19.17 -26.10 17.93
N GLU A 260 -18.64 -25.92 19.14
CA GLU A 260 -19.42 -26.08 20.38
C GLU A 260 -20.61 -25.11 20.45
N LEU A 261 -20.44 -23.86 19.98
CA LEU A 261 -21.50 -22.86 19.92
C LEU A 261 -22.50 -23.18 18.81
N GLU A 262 -22.04 -23.56 17.62
CA GLU A 262 -22.89 -24.01 16.52
C GLU A 262 -23.79 -25.19 16.95
N ASP A 263 -23.20 -26.17 17.61
CA ASP A 263 -23.91 -27.32 18.18
C ASP A 263 -24.94 -26.87 19.21
N SER A 264 -24.59 -25.90 20.06
CA SER A 264 -25.52 -25.33 21.04
C SER A 264 -26.72 -24.64 20.40
N TYR A 265 -26.53 -23.90 19.30
CA TYR A 265 -27.64 -23.36 18.52
C TYR A 265 -28.48 -24.46 17.86
N ALA A 266 -27.84 -25.50 17.33
CA ALA A 266 -28.54 -26.63 16.73
C ALA A 266 -29.43 -27.37 17.74
N ILE A 267 -28.93 -27.57 18.97
CA ILE A 267 -29.70 -28.13 20.07
C ILE A 267 -30.89 -27.23 20.40
N GLN A 268 -30.67 -25.92 20.56
CA GLN A 268 -31.75 -24.98 20.87
C GLN A 268 -32.88 -25.05 19.84
N ARG A 269 -32.54 -25.08 18.54
CA ARG A 269 -33.52 -25.20 17.46
C ARG A 269 -34.33 -26.50 17.54
N GLN A 270 -33.71 -27.61 17.92
CA GLN A 270 -34.41 -28.90 18.03
C GLN A 270 -35.43 -28.92 19.17
N ILE A 271 -35.12 -28.28 20.29
CA ILE A 271 -36.00 -28.26 21.48
C ILE A 271 -37.01 -27.09 21.47
N THR A 272 -37.03 -26.29 20.39
CA THR A 272 -37.96 -25.18 20.21
C THR A 272 -39.10 -25.57 19.27
N ALA A 273 -40.30 -25.68 19.83
CA ALA A 273 -41.54 -26.15 19.23
C ALA A 273 -41.36 -27.41 18.34
N PRO A 274 -40.77 -28.52 18.85
CA PRO A 274 -40.63 -29.74 18.07
C PRO A 274 -41.98 -30.35 17.68
N THR A 275 -41.99 -31.14 16.60
CA THR A 275 -43.19 -31.88 16.19
C THR A 275 -43.43 -33.08 17.11
N GLU A 276 -44.69 -33.51 17.22
CA GLU A 276 -45.07 -34.73 17.95
C GLU A 276 -44.30 -35.96 17.47
N GLU A 277 -44.19 -36.17 16.16
CA GLU A 277 -43.43 -37.29 15.57
C GLU A 277 -41.95 -37.25 15.97
N TRP A 278 -41.35 -36.07 16.05
CA TRP A 278 -39.97 -35.91 16.50
C TRP A 278 -39.85 -36.32 17.98
N VAL A 279 -40.77 -35.87 18.84
CA VAL A 279 -40.79 -36.23 20.27
C VAL A 279 -40.92 -37.75 20.44
N ILE A 280 -41.86 -38.41 19.74
CA ILE A 280 -42.03 -39.87 19.76
C ILE A 280 -40.73 -40.57 19.33
N THR A 281 -40.11 -40.11 18.23
CA THR A 281 -38.87 -40.70 17.72
C THR A 281 -37.72 -40.57 18.72
N ARG A 282 -37.61 -39.43 19.42
CA ARG A 282 -36.58 -39.21 20.44
C ARG A 282 -36.83 -40.06 21.69
N LEU A 283 -38.07 -40.10 22.17
CA LEU A 283 -38.47 -40.93 23.30
C LEU A 283 -38.20 -42.42 23.05
N GLY A 284 -38.45 -42.92 21.83
CA GLY A 284 -38.16 -44.30 21.45
C GLY A 284 -36.67 -44.69 21.48
N ARG A 285 -35.75 -43.72 21.68
CA ARG A 285 -34.31 -43.99 21.87
C ARG A 285 -33.93 -44.20 23.35
N VAL A 286 -34.85 -43.98 24.28
CA VAL A 286 -34.61 -44.06 25.73
C VAL A 286 -34.94 -45.46 26.21
N ALA A 287 -33.97 -46.16 26.81
CA ALA A 287 -34.08 -47.59 27.13
C ALA A 287 -35.24 -47.93 28.10
N ASP A 288 -35.52 -47.05 29.06
CA ASP A 288 -36.59 -47.25 30.05
C ASP A 288 -37.94 -46.66 29.62
N VAL A 289 -38.03 -46.09 28.42
CA VAL A 289 -39.29 -45.71 27.76
C VAL A 289 -39.80 -46.90 26.95
N ALA A 290 -41.05 -47.29 27.19
CA ALA A 290 -41.71 -48.40 26.52
C ALA A 290 -42.66 -47.90 25.43
N ASN A 291 -43.90 -48.39 25.38
CA ASN A 291 -44.91 -47.89 24.45
C ASN A 291 -45.15 -46.38 24.65
N ILE A 292 -45.40 -45.70 23.53
CA ILE A 292 -45.55 -44.26 23.42
C ILE A 292 -46.82 -44.00 22.64
N ASP A 293 -47.75 -43.22 23.19
CA ASP A 293 -48.98 -42.83 22.50
C ASP A 293 -49.21 -41.31 22.57
N PRO A 294 -49.43 -40.65 21.41
CA PRO A 294 -49.77 -39.24 21.36
C PRO A 294 -51.23 -38.99 21.72
N VAL A 295 -51.47 -37.82 22.30
CA VAL A 295 -52.81 -37.29 22.59
C VAL A 295 -53.41 -36.67 21.33
N THR A 296 -54.67 -36.97 21.07
CA THR A 296 -55.50 -36.39 20.01
C THR A 296 -56.62 -35.55 20.62
N GLU A 297 -57.29 -34.71 19.81
CA GLU A 297 -58.41 -33.91 20.29
C GLU A 297 -59.59 -34.75 20.83
N GLU A 298 -59.70 -36.02 20.39
CA GLU A 298 -60.78 -36.93 20.81
C GLU A 298 -60.52 -37.59 22.17
N ASN A 299 -59.25 -37.78 22.55
CA ASN A 299 -58.85 -38.50 23.76
C ASN A 299 -57.98 -37.67 24.71
N ASP A 300 -57.98 -36.35 24.54
CA ASP A 300 -57.29 -35.41 25.41
C ASP A 300 -57.87 -35.39 26.84
N PRO A 301 -57.14 -35.89 27.86
CA PRO A 301 -57.65 -35.95 29.23
C PRO A 301 -57.96 -34.57 29.83
N ASN A 302 -57.22 -33.54 29.41
CA ASN A 302 -57.31 -32.19 29.95
C ASN A 302 -58.11 -31.25 29.03
N GLY A 303 -58.38 -31.68 27.80
CA GLY A 303 -59.06 -30.89 26.77
C GLY A 303 -58.33 -29.57 26.45
N ASN A 304 -57.00 -29.52 26.56
CA ASN A 304 -56.19 -28.32 26.35
C ASN A 304 -55.35 -28.36 25.06
N LEU A 305 -55.33 -29.48 24.33
CA LEU A 305 -54.61 -29.63 23.08
C LEU A 305 -55.01 -28.52 22.09
N ASN A 306 -54.01 -27.84 21.55
CA ASN A 306 -54.11 -26.74 20.58
C ASN A 306 -54.89 -25.50 21.05
N LYS A 307 -55.32 -25.42 22.31
CA LYS A 307 -56.00 -24.24 22.86
C LYS A 307 -55.01 -23.12 23.24
N PRO A 308 -55.47 -21.86 23.37
CA PRO A 308 -54.65 -20.78 23.89
C PRO A 308 -54.12 -21.11 25.30
N GLY A 309 -52.80 -21.03 25.50
CA GLY A 309 -52.14 -21.41 26.76
C GLY A 309 -52.08 -22.92 27.03
N GLY A 310 -52.60 -23.76 26.13
CA GLY A 310 -52.47 -25.21 26.15
C GLY A 310 -51.33 -25.72 25.28
N TYR A 311 -51.00 -27.00 25.46
CA TYR A 311 -49.95 -27.67 24.70
C TYR A 311 -50.34 -27.86 23.21
N THR A 312 -49.33 -27.83 22.35
CA THR A 312 -49.44 -28.15 20.92
C THR A 312 -49.37 -29.65 20.64
N SER A 313 -48.73 -30.40 21.54
CA SER A 313 -48.76 -31.87 21.56
C SER A 313 -48.52 -32.36 22.98
N THR A 314 -49.07 -33.54 23.30
CA THR A 314 -48.71 -34.28 24.51
C THR A 314 -48.52 -35.73 24.11
N VAL A 315 -47.42 -36.31 24.56
CA VAL A 315 -47.09 -37.71 24.32
C VAL A 315 -46.92 -38.40 25.67
N TYR A 316 -47.70 -39.46 25.90
CA TYR A 316 -47.57 -40.30 27.09
C TYR A 316 -46.71 -41.52 26.78
N PHE A 317 -45.98 -42.00 27.78
CA PHE A 317 -45.20 -43.22 27.65
C PHE A 317 -45.28 -44.11 28.88
N GLY A 318 -45.23 -45.42 28.64
CA GLY A 318 -45.10 -46.43 29.68
C GLY A 318 -43.65 -46.72 30.05
N THR A 319 -43.43 -47.42 31.15
CA THR A 319 -42.10 -47.89 31.56
C THR A 319 -42.15 -49.27 32.22
N ALA A 320 -41.14 -50.10 31.93
CA ALA A 320 -41.02 -51.39 32.61
C ALA A 320 -40.76 -51.25 34.12
N LEU A 321 -40.26 -50.08 34.56
CA LEU A 321 -40.01 -49.79 35.98
C LEU A 321 -41.29 -49.78 36.83
N LEU A 322 -42.45 -49.55 36.21
CA LEU A 322 -43.78 -49.55 36.83
C LEU A 322 -44.65 -50.74 36.38
N GLY A 323 -44.15 -51.59 35.49
CA GLY A 323 -44.92 -52.72 34.94
C GLY A 323 -45.97 -52.31 33.89
N THR A 324 -45.86 -51.11 33.34
CA THR A 324 -46.81 -50.50 32.40
C THR A 324 -46.33 -50.55 30.95
N GLN A 325 -45.24 -51.28 30.67
CA GLN A 325 -44.57 -51.33 29.37
C GLN A 325 -45.45 -51.80 28.20
N ASN A 326 -46.56 -52.49 28.50
CA ASN A 326 -47.49 -53.03 27.51
C ASN A 326 -48.77 -52.19 27.35
N LEU A 327 -48.97 -51.12 28.14
CA LEU A 327 -50.09 -50.20 27.94
C LEU A 327 -49.94 -49.52 26.58
N SER A 328 -51.04 -49.33 25.86
CA SER A 328 -51.04 -48.64 24.56
C SER A 328 -52.42 -48.06 24.26
N GLY A 329 -52.48 -47.09 23.34
CA GLY A 329 -53.69 -46.37 22.95
C GLY A 329 -54.36 -45.66 24.13
N ASN A 330 -55.69 -45.65 24.15
CA ASN A 330 -56.46 -45.00 25.22
C ASN A 330 -56.08 -45.50 26.62
N PRO A 331 -55.89 -46.81 26.90
CA PRO A 331 -55.40 -47.25 28.21
C PRO A 331 -54.11 -46.58 28.69
N LEU A 332 -53.15 -46.27 27.78
CA LEU A 332 -51.94 -45.54 28.16
C LEU A 332 -52.24 -44.06 28.41
N ILE A 333 -53.09 -43.45 27.60
CA ILE A 333 -53.47 -42.04 27.71
C ILE A 333 -54.31 -41.79 28.97
N ASP A 334 -55.22 -42.71 29.31
CA ASP A 334 -56.07 -42.66 30.49
C ASP A 334 -55.25 -42.75 31.78
N GLU A 335 -54.20 -43.58 31.78
CA GLU A 335 -53.23 -43.69 32.89
C GLU A 335 -52.31 -42.46 32.96
N GLY A 336 -52.02 -41.84 31.81
CA GLY A 336 -51.31 -40.57 31.73
C GLY A 336 -49.89 -40.65 32.27
N THR A 337 -49.53 -39.73 33.18
CA THR A 337 -48.17 -39.69 33.75
C THR A 337 -47.87 -40.84 34.70
N ASP A 338 -48.90 -41.48 35.27
CA ASP A 338 -48.73 -42.56 36.24
C ASP A 338 -48.19 -43.82 35.54
N ALA A 339 -48.46 -43.96 34.24
CA ALA A 339 -47.89 -45.01 33.42
C ALA A 339 -46.36 -44.95 33.30
N GLY A 340 -45.75 -43.78 33.47
CA GLY A 340 -44.30 -43.63 33.33
C GLY A 340 -43.91 -42.17 33.19
N GLY A 341 -44.58 -41.46 32.30
CA GLY A 341 -44.40 -40.02 32.15
C GLY A 341 -45.02 -39.44 30.90
N ALA A 342 -44.72 -38.18 30.66
CA ALA A 342 -45.21 -37.44 29.51
C ALA A 342 -44.18 -36.42 29.01
N VAL A 343 -44.27 -36.08 27.73
CA VAL A 343 -43.64 -34.89 27.17
C VAL A 343 -44.76 -34.00 26.60
N GLU A 344 -44.93 -32.83 27.20
CA GLU A 344 -45.90 -31.82 26.79
C GLU A 344 -45.15 -30.72 26.01
N THR A 345 -45.53 -30.43 24.77
CA THR A 345 -44.88 -29.39 23.94
C THR A 345 -45.74 -28.14 23.88
N TYR A 346 -45.13 -26.96 24.00
CA TYR A 346 -45.78 -25.65 23.99
C TYR A 346 -45.27 -24.78 22.84
N ARG A 347 -45.97 -23.66 22.56
CA ARG A 347 -45.57 -22.77 21.46
C ARG A 347 -44.32 -21.97 21.81
N THR A 348 -44.19 -21.60 23.08
CA THR A 348 -43.05 -20.80 23.57
C THR A 348 -42.49 -21.37 24.87
N ALA A 349 -41.26 -20.99 25.20
CA ALA A 349 -40.62 -21.40 26.44
C ALA A 349 -41.36 -20.84 27.67
N GLU A 350 -41.94 -19.65 27.57
CA GLU A 350 -42.73 -19.03 28.65
C GLU A 350 -44.02 -19.82 28.94
N GLU A 351 -44.67 -20.37 27.91
CA GLU A 351 -45.83 -21.25 28.10
C GLU A 351 -45.43 -22.55 28.81
N ALA A 352 -44.30 -23.16 28.42
CA ALA A 352 -43.76 -24.34 29.08
C ALA A 352 -43.39 -24.06 30.55
N GLU A 353 -42.77 -22.92 30.85
CA GLU A 353 -42.47 -22.50 32.22
C GLU A 353 -43.74 -22.22 33.03
N THR A 354 -44.76 -21.62 32.42
CA THR A 354 -46.05 -21.41 33.09
C THR A 354 -46.66 -22.74 33.51
N ARG A 355 -46.61 -23.75 32.63
CA ARG A 355 -47.02 -25.11 32.96
C ARG A 355 -46.18 -25.73 34.08
N ASN A 356 -44.86 -25.62 33.98
CA ASN A 356 -43.94 -26.17 34.97
C ASN A 356 -44.18 -25.58 36.37
N ASN A 357 -44.42 -24.27 36.46
CA ASN A 357 -44.78 -23.59 37.70
C ASN A 357 -46.15 -24.01 38.24
N TYR A 358 -47.12 -24.27 37.35
CA TYR A 358 -48.41 -24.84 37.75
C TYR A 358 -48.24 -26.22 38.38
N LEU A 359 -47.43 -27.10 37.76
CA LEU A 359 -47.15 -28.44 38.29
C LEU A 359 -46.47 -28.38 39.67
N ALA A 360 -45.51 -27.47 39.85
CA ALA A 360 -44.81 -27.27 41.11
C ALA A 360 -45.73 -26.92 42.29
N SER A 361 -46.91 -26.33 42.03
CA SER A 361 -47.89 -26.01 43.07
C SER A 361 -48.52 -27.25 43.73
N PHE A 362 -48.34 -28.43 43.14
CA PHE A 362 -48.84 -29.71 43.64
C PHE A 362 -47.72 -30.60 44.22
N ASP A 363 -46.46 -30.13 44.23
CA ASP A 363 -45.34 -30.91 44.74
C ASP A 363 -45.52 -31.26 46.22
N GLY A 364 -45.41 -32.55 46.54
CA GLY A 364 -45.60 -33.03 47.91
C GLY A 364 -47.05 -33.07 48.39
N ALA A 365 -48.04 -32.88 47.49
CA ALA A 365 -49.46 -33.00 47.80
C ALA A 365 -49.96 -34.47 47.96
N GLY A 366 -49.06 -35.41 48.22
CA GLY A 366 -49.35 -36.84 48.36
C GLY A 366 -49.86 -37.43 47.04
N MET A 367 -51.08 -37.97 47.04
CA MET A 367 -51.73 -38.56 45.86
C MET A 367 -51.89 -37.59 44.67
N PHE A 368 -51.70 -36.28 44.87
CA PHE A 368 -51.78 -35.27 43.81
C PHE A 368 -50.40 -34.76 43.37
N SER A 369 -49.30 -35.39 43.82
CA SER A 369 -47.94 -34.99 43.45
C SER A 369 -47.74 -35.07 41.94
N SER A 370 -47.08 -34.07 41.37
CA SER A 370 -46.84 -33.96 39.92
C SER A 370 -45.77 -34.91 39.39
N GLY A 371 -45.10 -35.66 40.27
CA GLY A 371 -43.87 -36.39 39.97
C GLY A 371 -42.71 -35.44 39.67
N SER A 372 -41.69 -35.93 38.98
CA SER A 372 -40.60 -35.06 38.52
C SER A 372 -41.00 -34.36 37.23
N HIS A 373 -40.79 -33.05 37.17
CA HIS A 373 -41.06 -32.25 35.99
C HIS A 373 -39.99 -31.18 35.76
N MET A 374 -39.71 -30.87 34.49
CA MET A 374 -38.80 -29.79 34.13
C MET A 374 -39.06 -29.25 32.73
N VAL A 375 -38.59 -28.03 32.46
CA VAL A 375 -38.62 -27.42 31.13
C VAL A 375 -37.34 -27.76 30.35
N LEU A 376 -37.51 -28.18 29.10
CA LEU A 376 -36.45 -28.30 28.10
C LEU A 376 -36.88 -27.55 26.83
N GLY A 377 -36.36 -26.33 26.66
CA GLY A 377 -36.75 -25.45 25.56
C GLY A 377 -38.23 -25.07 25.66
N THR A 378 -39.05 -25.65 24.79
CA THR A 378 -40.51 -25.45 24.77
C THR A 378 -41.30 -26.68 25.25
N MET A 379 -40.61 -27.69 25.76
CA MET A 379 -41.21 -28.91 26.27
C MET A 379 -41.20 -28.92 27.80
N VAL A 380 -42.23 -29.54 28.38
CA VAL A 380 -42.24 -29.98 29.78
C VAL A 380 -42.08 -31.48 29.79
N ILE A 381 -40.96 -31.97 30.32
CA ILE A 381 -40.70 -33.40 30.54
C ILE A 381 -41.23 -33.75 31.91
N ARG A 382 -42.04 -34.80 32.01
CA ARG A 382 -42.64 -35.30 33.25
C ARG A 382 -42.34 -36.78 33.42
N THR A 383 -42.03 -37.22 34.64
CA THR A 383 -41.90 -38.63 35.00
C THR A 383 -42.73 -38.93 36.26
N SER A 384 -43.32 -40.13 36.30
CA SER A 384 -44.28 -40.58 37.32
C SER A 384 -43.79 -40.36 38.76
N ASP A 385 -44.68 -39.94 39.66
CA ASP A 385 -44.42 -39.84 41.11
C ASP A 385 -44.21 -41.21 41.77
N ASP A 386 -44.73 -42.27 41.16
CA ASP A 386 -44.58 -43.65 41.65
C ASP A 386 -43.16 -44.20 41.44
N LEU A 387 -42.37 -43.57 40.58
CA LEU A 387 -40.96 -43.88 40.43
C LEU A 387 -40.18 -43.38 41.64
N LYS A 388 -39.17 -44.14 42.07
CA LYS A 388 -38.22 -43.65 43.08
C LYS A 388 -37.51 -42.40 42.54
N ALA A 389 -37.17 -41.46 43.41
CA ALA A 389 -36.46 -40.23 43.03
C ALA A 389 -35.22 -40.47 42.13
N SER A 390 -34.42 -41.50 42.42
CA SER A 390 -33.25 -41.85 41.59
C SER A 390 -33.62 -42.37 40.19
N GLN A 391 -34.78 -43.02 40.05
CA GLN A 391 -35.31 -43.49 38.76
C GLN A 391 -35.87 -42.32 37.95
N GLN A 392 -36.59 -41.39 38.60
CA GLN A 392 -37.03 -40.14 37.98
C GLN A 392 -35.83 -39.34 37.44
N GLU A 393 -34.79 -39.14 38.25
CA GLU A 393 -33.57 -38.44 37.83
C GLU A 393 -32.90 -39.13 36.63
N THR A 394 -32.72 -40.45 36.69
CA THR A 394 -32.06 -41.23 35.62
C THR A 394 -32.87 -41.15 34.31
N LEU A 395 -34.19 -41.35 34.39
CA LEU A 395 -35.07 -41.36 33.22
C LEU A 395 -35.18 -39.96 32.60
N THR A 396 -35.37 -38.92 33.42
CA THR A 396 -35.40 -37.53 32.96
C THR A 396 -34.10 -37.16 32.25
N ASN A 397 -32.94 -37.49 32.83
CA ASN A 397 -31.64 -37.24 32.19
C ASN A 397 -31.47 -38.00 30.87
N ALA A 398 -31.94 -39.25 30.79
CA ALA A 398 -31.89 -40.02 29.56
C ALA A 398 -32.78 -39.42 28.46
N ILE A 399 -33.96 -38.89 28.82
CA ILE A 399 -34.84 -38.17 27.90
C ILE A 399 -34.16 -36.88 27.41
N ILE A 400 -33.58 -36.07 28.31
CA ILE A 400 -32.85 -34.85 27.92
C ILE A 400 -31.72 -35.20 26.94
N ALA A 401 -30.92 -36.22 27.24
CA ALA A 401 -29.83 -36.66 26.37
C ALA A 401 -30.35 -37.10 24.98
N ALA A 402 -31.47 -37.82 24.92
CA ALA A 402 -32.09 -38.19 23.65
C ALA A 402 -32.54 -36.96 22.84
N MET A 403 -33.18 -35.98 23.50
CA MET A 403 -33.70 -34.75 22.89
C MET A 403 -32.58 -33.80 22.42
N THR A 404 -31.46 -33.75 23.15
CA THR A 404 -30.34 -32.84 22.89
C THR A 404 -29.22 -33.46 22.05
N SER A 405 -29.31 -34.75 21.71
CA SER A 405 -28.32 -35.40 20.84
C SER A 405 -28.41 -34.89 19.40
N LEU A 406 -27.30 -34.38 18.88
CA LEU A 406 -27.13 -34.05 17.47
C LEU A 406 -26.88 -35.34 16.67
N ASN A 407 -27.46 -35.45 15.47
CA ASN A 407 -27.33 -36.62 14.60
C ASN A 407 -26.02 -36.63 13.81
#